data_AF-A0A6P0T8C3-F1
#
_entry.id   AF-A0A6P0T8C3-F1
#
_cell.length_a   1.000
_cell.length_b   1.000
_cell.length_c   1.000
_cell.angle_alpha   90.00
_cell.angle_beta   90.00
_cell.angle_gamma   90.00
#
_symmetry.space_group_name_H-M   'P 1'
#
loop_
_entity.id
_entity.type
_entity.pdbx_description
1 polymer ?
#
loop_
_entity_poly.entity_id
_entity_poly.type
_entity_poly.pdbx_seq_one_letter_code
_entity_poly.pdbx_strand_id
1 'polypeptide(L)'
;MNANENLNSNHFQHEARDLLTQLEQELLLFPDDPNSQRVHTLMRTAHTLKGAAATVEKTAIQNVAHILEDVFIAFFNPDLAIDQQVEALLFEGLDCLRLLLQDGDIDESAIMNRAASVIAQLQEKFGDDFRLDNPIPSSAELGFDMVAAMFESGVAERLQTLEQAIANASVSPNSADALDQLKTTLVAHADLFKGLAESLDLSGFRAIATLTLDAITHHPDQILA
;
A
#
# COMPACT_ATOMS: atom_id res chain seq x y z
N MET A 1 12.25 -19.16 25.48
CA MET A 1 12.22 -18.29 24.30
C MET A 1 13.09 -18.90 23.23
N ASN A 2 12.47 -19.44 22.18
CA ASN A 2 13.14 -20.13 21.09
C ASN A 2 13.76 -19.11 20.10
N ALA A 3 14.83 -19.46 19.40
CA ALA A 3 15.50 -18.58 18.44
C ALA A 3 14.54 -18.03 17.34
N ASN A 4 13.53 -18.83 16.95
CA ASN A 4 12.50 -18.42 16.00
C ASN A 4 11.52 -17.37 16.58
N GLU A 5 11.21 -17.41 17.88
CA GLU A 5 10.38 -16.39 18.53
C GLU A 5 11.09 -15.03 18.56
N ASN A 6 12.41 -15.04 18.80
CA ASN A 6 13.23 -13.82 18.80
C ASN A 6 13.38 -13.20 17.40
N LEU A 7 13.51 -14.04 16.35
CA LEU A 7 13.57 -13.58 14.96
C LEU A 7 12.24 -12.95 14.51
N ASN A 8 11.11 -13.59 14.81
CA ASN A 8 9.78 -13.08 14.49
C ASN A 8 9.50 -11.76 15.23
N SER A 9 9.90 -11.67 16.50
CA SER A 9 9.71 -10.45 17.30
C SER A 9 10.57 -9.29 16.79
N ASN A 10 11.81 -9.52 16.39
CA ASN A 10 12.67 -8.45 15.83
C ASN A 10 12.20 -7.98 14.45
N HIS A 11 11.75 -8.91 13.60
CA HIS A 11 11.17 -8.57 12.30
C HIS A 11 9.92 -7.71 12.47
N PHE A 12 9.00 -8.14 13.35
CA PHE A 12 7.81 -7.37 13.69
C PHE A 12 8.14 -5.97 14.20
N GLN A 13 9.13 -5.82 15.09
CA GLN A 13 9.51 -4.50 15.61
C GLN A 13 9.97 -3.54 14.52
N HIS A 14 10.73 -4.03 13.54
CA HIS A 14 11.16 -3.20 12.42
C HIS A 14 9.98 -2.83 11.52
N GLU A 15 9.18 -3.81 11.11
CA GLU A 15 8.01 -3.60 10.26
C GLU A 15 6.99 -2.65 10.92
N ALA A 16 6.70 -2.84 12.21
CA ALA A 16 5.77 -2.00 12.93
C ALA A 16 6.24 -0.54 13.05
N ARG A 17 7.55 -0.30 13.17
CA ARG A 17 8.13 1.06 13.17
C ARG A 17 8.04 1.71 11.78
N ASP A 18 8.22 0.94 10.72
CA ASP A 18 8.08 1.44 9.34
C ASP A 18 6.61 1.79 9.05
N LEU A 19 5.66 0.92 9.44
CA LEU A 19 4.23 1.18 9.31
C LEU A 19 3.78 2.40 10.13
N LEU A 20 4.27 2.55 11.37
CA LEU A 20 4.01 3.72 12.19
C LEU A 20 4.52 5.01 11.53
N THR A 21 5.75 4.97 10.99
CA THR A 21 6.33 6.11 10.27
C THR A 21 5.48 6.49 9.06
N GLN A 22 4.96 5.50 8.33
CA GLN A 22 4.06 5.74 7.21
C GLN A 22 2.74 6.39 7.68
N LEU A 23 2.14 5.91 8.77
CA LEU A 23 0.93 6.52 9.35
C LEU A 23 1.16 7.99 9.72
N GLU A 24 2.28 8.30 10.38
CA GLU A 24 2.63 9.66 10.78
C GLU A 24 2.79 10.59 9.55
N GLN A 25 3.47 10.12 8.50
CA GLN A 25 3.68 10.88 7.28
C GLN A 25 2.36 11.14 6.52
N GLU A 26 1.53 10.12 6.37
CA GLU A 26 0.24 10.26 5.69
C GLU A 26 -0.71 11.16 6.46
N LEU A 27 -0.71 11.08 7.80
CA LEU A 27 -1.53 11.96 8.63
C LEU A 27 -1.06 13.42 8.56
N LEU A 28 0.26 13.65 8.55
CA LEU A 28 0.83 15.00 8.47
C LEU A 28 0.49 15.71 7.14
N LEU A 29 0.40 14.95 6.05
CA LEU A 29 0.07 15.48 4.72
C LEU A 29 -1.44 15.66 4.52
N PHE A 30 -2.27 15.09 5.41
CA PHE A 30 -3.71 15.08 5.25
C PHE A 30 -4.37 16.47 5.22
N PRO A 31 -4.00 17.44 6.08
CA PRO A 31 -4.61 18.76 6.06
C PRO A 31 -4.43 19.51 4.74
N ASP A 32 -3.31 19.29 4.04
CA ASP A 32 -2.97 19.97 2.79
C ASP A 32 -3.60 19.29 1.56
N ASP A 33 -3.82 17.97 1.62
CA ASP A 33 -4.34 17.15 0.52
C ASP A 33 -5.27 16.03 1.03
N PRO A 34 -6.47 16.38 1.52
CA PRO A 34 -7.45 15.41 2.00
C PRO A 34 -8.13 14.73 0.81
N ASN A 35 -7.81 13.45 0.60
CA ASN A 35 -8.42 12.66 -0.47
C ASN A 35 -8.66 11.20 -0.02
N SER A 36 -9.58 10.52 -0.72
CA SER A 36 -9.97 9.14 -0.42
C SER A 36 -8.80 8.16 -0.46
N GLN A 37 -7.79 8.43 -1.30
CA GLN A 37 -6.61 7.59 -1.41
C GLN A 37 -5.73 7.68 -0.16
N ARG A 38 -5.59 8.87 0.42
CA ARG A 38 -4.86 9.07 1.68
C ARG A 38 -5.55 8.40 2.86
N VAL A 39 -6.88 8.54 2.95
CA VAL A 39 -7.71 7.79 3.92
C VAL A 39 -7.52 6.28 3.76
N HIS A 40 -7.54 5.79 2.52
CA HIS A 40 -7.34 4.38 2.23
C HIS A 40 -5.93 3.88 2.59
N THR A 41 -4.88 4.67 2.35
CA THR A 41 -3.52 4.34 2.79
C THR A 41 -3.43 4.26 4.31
N LEU A 42 -3.95 5.27 5.03
CA LEU A 42 -3.99 5.27 6.50
C LEU A 42 -4.70 4.03 7.06
N MET A 43 -5.90 3.72 6.55
CA MET A 43 -6.66 2.54 6.94
C MET A 43 -5.89 1.24 6.67
N ARG A 44 -5.33 1.07 5.47
CA ARG A 44 -4.59 -0.16 5.12
C ARG A 44 -3.32 -0.34 5.95
N THR A 45 -2.56 0.73 6.19
CA THR A 45 -1.35 0.67 7.00
C THR A 45 -1.69 0.30 8.44
N ALA A 46 -2.77 0.85 9.01
CA ALA A 46 -3.27 0.46 10.33
C ALA A 46 -3.73 -1.01 10.37
N HIS A 47 -4.46 -1.47 9.33
CA HIS A 47 -4.88 -2.86 9.19
C HIS A 47 -3.70 -3.84 9.14
N THR A 48 -2.66 -3.52 8.36
CA THR A 48 -1.44 -4.31 8.26
C THR A 48 -0.75 -4.38 9.62
N LEU A 49 -0.63 -3.25 10.33
CA LEU A 49 -0.05 -3.22 11.68
C LEU A 49 -0.84 -4.09 12.67
N LYS A 50 -2.17 -4.02 12.63
CA LYS A 50 -3.07 -4.87 13.44
C LYS A 50 -2.80 -6.36 13.18
N GLY A 51 -2.73 -6.77 11.91
CA GLY A 51 -2.45 -8.16 11.52
C GLY A 51 -1.06 -8.64 11.94
N ALA A 52 -0.05 -7.80 11.76
CA ALA A 52 1.32 -8.08 12.18
C ALA A 52 1.39 -8.27 13.71
N ALA A 53 0.76 -7.37 14.48
CA ALA A 53 0.73 -7.44 15.94
C ALA A 53 -0.03 -8.68 16.46
N ALA A 54 -1.13 -9.05 15.81
CA ALA A 54 -1.89 -10.27 16.14
C ALA A 54 -1.04 -11.53 15.92
N THR A 55 -0.26 -11.57 14.85
CA THR A 55 0.59 -12.73 14.50
C THR A 55 1.68 -13.01 15.55
N VAL A 56 2.14 -11.97 16.25
CA VAL A 56 3.14 -12.08 17.33
C VAL A 56 2.56 -11.86 18.73
N GLU A 57 1.22 -11.94 18.86
CA GLU A 57 0.49 -11.85 20.13
C GLU A 57 0.74 -10.56 20.93
N LYS A 58 0.99 -9.44 20.24
CA LYS A 58 1.14 -8.11 20.84
C LYS A 58 -0.21 -7.41 20.98
N THR A 59 -1.03 -7.90 21.90
CA THR A 59 -2.43 -7.50 22.09
C THR A 59 -2.64 -5.99 22.25
N ALA A 60 -1.80 -5.29 23.02
CA ALA A 60 -1.93 -3.83 23.17
C ALA A 60 -1.74 -3.08 21.85
N ILE A 61 -0.72 -3.45 21.07
CA ILE A 61 -0.46 -2.85 19.75
C ILE A 61 -1.61 -3.18 18.79
N GLN A 62 -2.05 -4.45 18.77
CA GLN A 62 -3.19 -4.88 17.96
C GLN A 62 -4.43 -4.04 18.26
N ASN A 63 -4.74 -3.82 19.53
CA ASN A 63 -5.90 -3.05 19.95
C ASN A 63 -5.81 -1.60 19.47
N VAL A 64 -4.68 -0.92 19.72
CA VAL A 64 -4.52 0.48 19.30
C VAL A 64 -4.52 0.61 17.76
N ALA A 65 -3.93 -0.33 17.04
CA ALA A 65 -3.95 -0.34 15.58
C ALA A 65 -5.37 -0.54 15.01
N HIS A 66 -6.15 -1.44 15.62
CA HIS A 66 -7.56 -1.65 15.26
C HIS A 66 -8.40 -0.40 15.47
N ILE A 67 -8.19 0.28 16.59
CA ILE A 67 -8.85 1.55 16.89
C ILE A 67 -8.55 2.61 15.82
N LEU A 68 -7.29 2.75 15.41
CA LEU A 68 -6.91 3.71 14.39
C LEU A 68 -7.51 3.34 13.03
N GLU A 69 -7.51 2.06 12.67
CA GLU A 69 -8.16 1.55 11.46
C GLU A 69 -9.65 1.94 11.44
N ASP A 70 -10.37 1.72 12.53
CA ASP A 70 -11.78 2.08 12.69
C ASP A 70 -12.03 3.58 12.50
N VAL A 71 -11.16 4.41 13.10
CA VAL A 71 -11.23 5.87 12.94
C VAL A 71 -10.96 6.28 11.49
N PHE A 72 -9.99 5.66 10.83
CA PHE A 72 -9.69 5.95 9.43
C PHE A 72 -10.82 5.53 8.50
N ILE A 73 -11.53 4.43 8.79
CA ILE A 73 -12.73 4.04 8.06
C ILE A 73 -13.81 5.14 8.14
N ALA A 74 -13.95 5.81 9.29
CA ALA A 74 -14.94 6.88 9.46
C ALA A 74 -14.69 8.05 8.49
N PHE A 75 -13.43 8.38 8.18
CA PHE A 75 -13.10 9.48 7.24
C PHE A 75 -13.44 9.20 5.77
N PHE A 76 -13.99 8.03 5.43
CA PHE A 76 -14.64 7.86 4.13
C PHE A 76 -15.99 8.58 4.06
N ASN A 77 -16.58 8.97 5.20
CA ASN A 77 -17.71 9.88 5.21
C ASN A 77 -17.23 11.30 4.82
N PRO A 78 -17.68 11.86 3.69
CA PRO A 78 -17.26 13.19 3.25
C PRO A 78 -17.69 14.33 4.20
N ASP A 79 -18.63 14.07 5.11
CA ASP A 79 -19.06 15.03 6.11
C ASP A 79 -18.09 15.10 7.31
N LEU A 80 -17.19 14.12 7.47
CA LEU A 80 -16.17 14.11 8.51
C LEU A 80 -14.86 14.74 8.01
N ALA A 81 -14.37 15.74 8.73
CA ALA A 81 -13.10 16.39 8.46
C ALA A 81 -12.09 16.14 9.57
N ILE A 82 -10.82 15.96 9.19
CA ILE A 82 -9.69 16.00 10.12
C ILE A 82 -9.39 17.47 10.41
N ASP A 83 -10.03 18.02 11.44
CA ASP A 83 -9.65 19.33 11.97
C ASP A 83 -8.50 19.22 12.99
N GLN A 84 -8.00 20.36 13.46
CA GLN A 84 -6.86 20.42 14.36
C GLN A 84 -7.02 19.58 15.64
N GLN A 85 -8.24 19.46 16.17
CA GLN A 85 -8.48 18.66 17.37
C GLN A 85 -8.48 17.17 17.05
N VAL A 86 -9.09 16.77 15.92
CA VAL A 86 -9.05 15.38 15.43
C VAL A 86 -7.62 14.96 15.12
N GLU A 87 -6.86 15.82 14.43
CA GLU A 87 -5.45 15.60 14.11
C GLU A 87 -4.63 15.36 15.39
N ALA A 88 -4.79 16.21 16.41
CA ALA A 88 -4.11 16.06 17.69
C ALA A 88 -4.44 14.73 18.37
N LEU A 89 -5.71 14.31 18.35
CA LEU A 89 -6.17 13.04 18.90
C LEU A 89 -5.60 11.84 18.12
N LEU A 90 -5.52 11.93 16.79
CA LEU A 90 -4.92 10.90 15.94
C LEU A 90 -3.42 10.75 16.23
N PHE A 91 -2.67 11.85 16.32
CA PHE A 91 -1.27 11.82 16.73
C PHE A 91 -1.09 11.28 18.15
N GLU A 92 -2.02 11.57 19.07
CA GLU A 92 -2.01 10.97 20.40
C GLU A 92 -2.18 9.44 20.37
N GLY A 93 -3.01 8.92 19.46
CA GLY A 93 -3.12 7.48 19.19
C GLY A 93 -1.84 6.89 18.61
N LEU A 94 -1.19 7.58 17.67
CA LEU A 94 0.11 7.17 17.11
C LEU A 94 1.22 7.19 18.17
N ASP A 95 1.21 8.16 19.08
CA ASP A 95 2.13 8.20 20.22
C ASP A 95 1.95 6.98 21.15
N CYS A 96 0.71 6.52 21.37
CA CYS A 96 0.47 5.28 22.12
C CYS A 96 1.12 4.07 21.42
N LEU A 97 0.98 3.93 20.10
CA LEU A 97 1.68 2.89 19.34
C LEU A 97 3.19 3.01 19.48
N ARG A 98 3.72 4.23 19.36
CA ARG A 98 5.15 4.51 19.50
C ARG A 98 5.68 4.05 20.86
N LEU A 99 4.98 4.35 21.94
CA LEU A 99 5.34 3.93 23.30
C LEU A 99 5.28 2.41 23.46
N LEU A 100 4.27 1.74 22.89
CA LEU A 100 4.18 0.27 22.91
C LEU A 100 5.27 -0.44 22.10
N LEU A 101 5.87 0.26 21.12
CA LEU A 101 7.00 -0.21 20.31
C LEU A 101 8.38 0.15 20.91
N GLN A 102 8.41 0.82 22.06
CA GLN A 102 9.67 1.07 22.76
C GLN A 102 10.17 -0.16 23.50
N ASP A 103 11.48 -0.34 23.48
CA ASP A 103 12.16 -1.33 24.31
C ASP A 103 12.27 -0.80 25.74
N GLY A 104 11.74 -1.51 26.72
CA GLY A 104 11.88 -1.12 28.13
C GLY A 104 10.70 -1.54 29.01
N ASP A 105 10.73 -1.06 30.25
CA ASP A 105 9.61 -1.17 31.19
C ASP A 105 8.60 -0.06 30.88
N ILE A 106 7.48 -0.44 30.29
CA ILE A 106 6.38 0.46 29.93
C ILE A 106 5.17 0.16 30.80
N ASP A 107 4.45 1.21 31.21
CA ASP A 107 3.15 1.06 31.84
C ASP A 107 2.09 0.86 30.75
N GLU A 108 1.96 -0.39 30.27
CA GLU A 108 1.00 -0.76 29.24
C GLU A 108 -0.43 -0.37 29.63
N SER A 109 -0.79 -0.49 30.90
CA SER A 109 -2.12 -0.11 31.41
C SER A 109 -2.36 1.39 31.25
N ALA A 110 -1.38 2.23 31.62
CA ALA A 110 -1.48 3.68 31.42
C ALA A 110 -1.62 4.05 29.93
N ILE A 111 -0.86 3.39 29.04
CA ILE A 111 -0.93 3.63 27.59
C ILE A 111 -2.30 3.22 27.04
N MET A 112 -2.83 2.06 27.45
CA MET A 112 -4.15 1.60 27.02
C MET A 112 -5.28 2.50 27.52
N ASN A 113 -5.17 3.02 28.75
CA ASN A 113 -6.11 4.02 29.26
C ASN A 113 -6.06 5.33 28.45
N ARG A 114 -4.86 5.77 28.06
CA ARG A 114 -4.69 6.93 27.17
C ARG A 114 -5.33 6.70 25.81
N ALA A 115 -5.07 5.55 25.19
CA ALA A 115 -5.68 5.16 23.91
C ALA A 115 -7.23 5.11 24.01
N ALA A 116 -7.77 4.55 25.09
CA ALA A 116 -9.21 4.54 25.33
C ALA A 116 -9.81 5.96 25.47
N SER A 117 -9.09 6.88 26.12
CA SER A 117 -9.49 8.28 26.23
C SER A 117 -9.49 9.01 24.88
N VAL A 118 -8.54 8.70 24.00
CA VAL A 118 -8.50 9.23 22.63
C VAL A 118 -9.74 8.82 21.86
N ILE A 119 -10.09 7.53 21.90
CA ILE A 119 -11.28 6.99 21.23
C ILE A 119 -12.54 7.67 21.73
N ALA A 120 -12.70 7.78 23.05
CA ALA A 120 -13.89 8.38 23.63
C ALA A 120 -14.09 9.82 23.13
N GLN A 121 -13.00 10.59 23.01
CA GLN A 121 -13.03 11.94 22.47
C GLN A 121 -13.34 11.98 20.97
N LEU A 122 -12.78 11.06 20.18
CA LEU A 122 -13.09 10.94 18.74
C LEU A 122 -14.56 10.54 18.53
N GLN A 123 -15.06 9.58 19.31
CA GLN A 123 -16.45 9.14 19.30
C GLN A 123 -17.41 10.26 19.69
N GLU A 124 -17.10 11.01 20.75
CA GLU A 124 -17.90 12.17 21.16
C GLU A 124 -17.94 13.23 20.05
N LYS A 125 -16.81 13.44 19.37
CA LYS A 125 -16.70 14.42 18.30
C LYS A 125 -17.46 14.03 17.02
N PHE A 126 -17.38 12.77 16.63
CA PHE A 126 -18.01 12.26 15.41
C PHE A 126 -19.46 11.81 15.62
N GLY A 127 -19.89 11.60 16.86
CA GLY A 127 -21.27 11.24 17.18
C GLY A 127 -21.74 10.00 16.42
N ASP A 128 -22.96 10.09 15.86
CA ASP A 128 -23.59 9.00 15.10
C ASP A 128 -22.88 8.70 13.76
N ASP A 129 -21.96 9.54 13.30
CA ASP A 129 -21.18 9.32 12.07
C ASP A 129 -19.97 8.40 12.31
N PHE A 130 -19.62 8.15 13.58
CA PHE A 130 -18.66 7.12 13.98
C PHE A 130 -19.29 5.72 13.91
N ARG A 131 -19.90 5.35 12.78
CA ARG A 131 -20.46 4.01 12.61
C ARG A 131 -19.35 3.07 12.18
N LEU A 132 -18.86 2.29 13.14
CA LEU A 132 -17.95 1.15 12.96
C LEU A 132 -18.47 0.11 11.95
N ASP A 133 -19.79 0.12 11.66
CA ASP A 133 -20.44 -0.76 10.71
C ASP A 133 -20.67 -0.14 9.32
N ASN A 134 -20.13 1.05 9.04
CA ASN A 134 -20.20 1.58 7.68
C ASN A 134 -19.43 0.62 6.75
N PRO A 135 -20.06 0.12 5.68
CA PRO A 135 -19.38 -0.78 4.75
C PRO A 135 -18.15 -0.04 4.21
N ILE A 136 -16.97 -0.61 4.45
CA ILE A 136 -15.72 -0.11 3.87
C ILE A 136 -15.94 -0.06 2.37
N PRO A 137 -15.90 1.13 1.74
CA PRO A 137 -16.14 1.21 0.32
C PRO A 137 -15.02 0.43 -0.38
N SER A 138 -15.40 -0.39 -1.35
CA SER A 138 -14.44 -1.11 -2.16
C SER A 138 -13.50 -0.14 -2.87
N SER A 139 -12.30 -0.59 -3.25
CA SER A 139 -11.36 0.23 -4.03
C SER A 139 -12.02 0.87 -5.26
N ALA A 140 -12.95 0.16 -5.92
CA ALA A 140 -13.74 0.67 -7.03
C ALA A 140 -14.70 1.82 -6.65
N GLU A 141 -15.27 1.78 -5.44
CA GLU A 141 -16.18 2.82 -4.92
C GLU A 141 -15.43 4.08 -4.43
N LEU A 142 -14.17 3.93 -4.01
CA LEU A 142 -13.31 5.03 -3.57
C LEU A 142 -12.69 5.85 -4.71
N GLY A 143 -12.99 5.49 -5.97
CA GLY A 143 -12.30 6.03 -7.14
C GLY A 143 -10.84 5.56 -7.24
N PHE A 144 -10.42 4.61 -6.38
CA PHE A 144 -9.11 3.99 -6.41
C PHE A 144 -9.15 2.86 -7.43
N ASP A 145 -8.92 3.22 -8.69
CA ASP A 145 -8.70 2.22 -9.69
C ASP A 145 -7.31 1.61 -9.44
N MET A 146 -7.26 0.53 -8.65
CA MET A 146 -6.04 -0.25 -8.42
C MET A 146 -5.40 -0.68 -9.74
N VAL A 147 -6.21 -0.85 -10.79
CA VAL A 147 -5.74 -1.03 -12.17
C VAL A 147 -5.03 0.23 -12.64
N ALA A 148 -5.63 1.41 -12.54
CA ALA A 148 -4.98 2.67 -12.92
C ALA A 148 -3.65 2.88 -12.17
N ALA A 149 -3.58 2.67 -10.86
CA ALA A 149 -2.35 2.82 -10.09
C ALA A 149 -1.25 1.81 -10.50
N MET A 150 -1.63 0.56 -10.78
CA MET A 150 -0.71 -0.46 -11.33
C MET A 150 -0.22 -0.08 -12.73
N PHE A 151 -1.06 0.58 -13.54
CA PHE A 151 -0.70 1.01 -14.89
C PHE A 151 0.16 2.28 -14.90
N GLU A 152 -0.16 3.29 -14.08
CA GLU A 152 0.54 4.57 -14.03
C GLU A 152 1.98 4.46 -13.53
N SER A 153 2.26 3.53 -12.62
CA SER A 153 3.61 3.31 -12.08
C SER A 153 4.29 2.09 -12.69
N GLY A 154 3.66 0.91 -12.60
CA GLY A 154 4.26 -0.36 -13.01
C GLY A 154 4.34 -0.55 -14.53
N VAL A 155 3.24 -0.31 -15.25
CA VAL A 155 3.23 -0.46 -16.72
C VAL A 155 4.03 0.67 -17.38
N ALA A 156 3.91 1.90 -16.90
CA ALA A 156 4.64 3.06 -17.45
C ALA A 156 6.17 2.89 -17.39
N GLU A 157 6.74 2.47 -16.25
CA GLU A 157 8.19 2.24 -16.11
C GLU A 157 8.70 1.17 -17.10
N ARG A 158 7.90 0.11 -17.28
CA ARG A 158 8.21 -0.99 -18.20
C ARG A 158 8.12 -0.54 -19.66
N LEU A 159 7.16 0.32 -20.01
CA LEU A 159 7.09 0.93 -21.33
C LEU A 159 8.29 1.84 -21.61
N GLN A 160 8.76 2.62 -20.63
CA GLN A 160 9.98 3.43 -20.78
C GLN A 160 11.23 2.55 -20.97
N THR A 161 11.33 1.45 -20.23
CA THR A 161 12.43 0.47 -20.39
C THR A 161 12.42 -0.12 -21.79
N LEU A 162 11.24 -0.45 -22.30
CA LEU A 162 11.06 -0.97 -23.65
C LEU A 162 11.40 0.09 -24.72
N GLU A 163 10.96 1.33 -24.54
CA GLU A 163 11.30 2.46 -25.42
C GLU A 163 12.81 2.65 -25.52
N GLN A 164 13.53 2.59 -24.39
CA GLN A 164 14.99 2.68 -24.38
C GLN A 164 15.65 1.50 -25.10
N ALA A 165 15.15 0.27 -24.91
CA ALA A 165 15.65 -0.91 -25.60
C ALA A 165 15.44 -0.80 -27.12
N ILE A 166 14.28 -0.31 -27.56
CA ILE A 166 13.99 -0.04 -28.98
C ILE A 166 14.92 1.04 -29.53
N ALA A 167 15.12 2.14 -28.80
CA ALA A 167 16.02 3.21 -29.21
C ALA A 167 17.47 2.71 -29.36
N ASN A 168 17.95 1.91 -28.42
CA ASN A 168 19.30 1.33 -28.48
C ASN A 168 19.47 0.40 -29.69
N ALA A 169 18.49 -0.46 -29.95
CA ALA A 169 18.51 -1.36 -31.09
C ALA A 169 18.38 -0.60 -32.42
N SER A 170 17.64 0.52 -32.45
CA SER A 170 17.51 1.40 -33.62
C SER A 170 18.80 2.13 -33.97
N VAL A 171 19.60 2.52 -32.98
CA VAL A 171 20.92 3.16 -33.19
C VAL A 171 21.94 2.16 -33.76
N SER A 172 21.83 0.88 -33.40
CA SER A 172 22.72 -0.19 -33.85
C SER A 172 21.95 -1.40 -34.39
N PRO A 173 21.29 -1.28 -35.56
CA PRO A 173 20.30 -2.25 -36.05
C PRO A 173 20.89 -3.62 -36.44
N ASN A 174 22.21 -3.70 -36.61
CA ASN A 174 22.92 -4.96 -36.91
C ASN A 174 23.70 -5.50 -35.70
N SER A 175 23.58 -4.89 -34.52
CA SER A 175 24.25 -5.36 -33.31
C SER A 175 23.48 -6.54 -32.74
N ALA A 176 24.07 -7.74 -32.77
CA ALA A 176 23.49 -8.94 -32.20
C ALA A 176 23.13 -8.75 -30.71
N ASP A 177 24.00 -8.08 -29.95
CA ASP A 177 23.79 -7.82 -28.53
C ASP A 177 22.59 -6.88 -28.28
N ALA A 178 22.43 -5.85 -29.12
CA ALA A 178 21.31 -4.91 -28.97
C ALA A 178 19.96 -5.55 -29.34
N LEU A 179 19.95 -6.40 -30.37
CA LEU A 179 18.76 -7.15 -30.78
C LEU A 179 18.38 -8.22 -29.75
N ASP A 180 19.37 -8.92 -29.18
CA ASP A 180 19.15 -9.92 -28.14
C ASP A 180 18.64 -9.30 -26.84
N GLN A 181 19.18 -8.13 -26.45
CA GLN A 181 18.68 -7.36 -25.32
C GLN A 181 17.23 -6.91 -25.53
N LEU A 182 16.91 -6.35 -26.70
CA LEU A 182 15.54 -5.94 -27.03
C LEU A 182 14.57 -7.14 -26.99
N LYS A 183 14.97 -8.27 -27.57
CA LYS A 183 14.20 -9.52 -27.53
C LYS A 183 13.91 -9.96 -26.10
N THR A 184 14.95 -10.00 -25.27
CA THR A 184 14.87 -10.43 -23.88
C THR A 184 13.93 -9.53 -23.08
N THR A 185 14.07 -8.20 -23.24
CA THR A 185 13.20 -7.22 -22.58
C THR A 185 11.74 -7.36 -23.03
N LEU A 186 11.49 -7.50 -24.34
CA LEU A 186 10.15 -7.68 -24.89
C LEU A 186 9.46 -8.93 -24.34
N VAL A 187 10.13 -10.08 -24.34
CA VAL A 187 9.57 -11.34 -23.84
C VAL A 187 9.25 -11.21 -22.35
N ALA A 188 10.20 -10.76 -21.54
CA ALA A 188 10.01 -10.62 -20.10
C ALA A 188 8.84 -9.69 -19.75
N HIS A 189 8.71 -8.56 -20.46
CA HIS A 189 7.63 -7.60 -20.20
C HIS A 189 6.28 -8.11 -20.71
N ALA A 190 6.23 -8.77 -21.87
CA ALA A 190 4.99 -9.33 -22.39
C ALA A 190 4.44 -10.47 -21.51
N ASP A 191 5.29 -11.33 -20.96
CA ASP A 191 4.85 -12.36 -19.98
C ASP A 191 4.29 -11.74 -18.70
N LEU A 192 4.97 -10.72 -18.16
CA LEU A 192 4.49 -9.99 -16.98
C LEU A 192 3.15 -9.30 -17.25
N PHE A 193 3.01 -8.61 -18.39
CA PHE A 193 1.76 -7.94 -18.77
C PHE A 193 0.62 -8.93 -19.00
N LYS A 194 0.90 -10.11 -19.55
CA LYS A 194 -0.08 -11.17 -19.68
C LYS A 194 -0.58 -11.64 -18.31
N GLY A 195 0.33 -11.91 -17.37
CA GLY A 195 -0.04 -12.31 -16.00
C GLY A 195 -0.83 -11.23 -15.26
N LEU A 196 -0.44 -9.96 -15.43
CA LEU A 196 -1.18 -8.81 -14.90
C LEU A 196 -2.58 -8.72 -15.51
N ALA A 197 -2.70 -8.89 -16.83
CA ALA A 197 -3.99 -8.85 -17.52
C ALA A 197 -4.92 -9.98 -17.09
N GLU A 198 -4.40 -11.17 -16.81
CA GLU A 198 -5.17 -12.30 -16.28
C GLU A 198 -5.65 -12.03 -14.85
N SER A 199 -4.78 -11.48 -13.99
CA SER A 199 -5.13 -11.12 -12.61
C SER A 199 -6.20 -10.03 -12.51
N LEU A 200 -6.31 -9.17 -13.53
CA LEU A 200 -7.22 -8.01 -13.56
C LEU A 200 -8.41 -8.20 -14.52
N ASP A 201 -8.56 -9.38 -15.13
CA ASP A 201 -9.57 -9.71 -16.13
C ASP A 201 -9.62 -8.74 -17.35
N LEU A 202 -8.43 -8.28 -17.79
CA LEU A 202 -8.29 -7.32 -18.89
C LEU A 202 -8.05 -8.05 -20.21
N SER A 203 -9.12 -8.59 -20.80
CA SER A 203 -9.03 -9.42 -22.03
C SER A 203 -8.31 -8.74 -23.21
N GLY A 204 -8.52 -7.44 -23.42
CA GLY A 204 -7.85 -6.68 -24.48
C GLY A 204 -6.35 -6.53 -24.26
N PHE A 205 -5.93 -6.27 -23.02
CA PHE A 205 -4.52 -6.16 -22.66
C PHE A 205 -3.81 -7.51 -22.76
N ARG A 206 -4.48 -8.60 -22.34
CA ARG A 206 -3.99 -9.98 -22.53
C ARG A 206 -3.75 -10.30 -24.01
N ALA A 207 -4.65 -9.87 -24.89
CA ALA A 207 -4.53 -10.09 -26.33
C ALA A 207 -3.29 -9.40 -26.90
N ILE A 208 -3.01 -8.15 -26.49
CA ILE A 208 -1.81 -7.41 -26.92
C ILE A 208 -0.54 -8.15 -26.47
N ALA A 209 -0.45 -8.51 -25.19
CA ALA A 209 0.72 -9.21 -24.64
C ALA A 209 0.97 -10.56 -25.32
N THR A 210 -0.10 -11.32 -25.57
CA THR A 210 -0.02 -12.62 -26.26
C THR A 210 0.42 -12.44 -27.71
N LEU A 211 -0.12 -11.46 -28.42
CA LEU A 211 0.25 -11.18 -29.81
C LEU A 211 1.73 -10.80 -29.93
N THR A 212 2.26 -10.03 -28.97
CA THR A 212 3.68 -9.67 -28.92
C THR A 212 4.56 -10.92 -28.77
N LEU A 213 4.22 -11.82 -27.85
CA LEU A 213 4.94 -13.10 -27.65
C LEU A 213 4.89 -13.98 -28.91
N ASP A 214 3.72 -14.07 -29.54
CA ASP A 214 3.52 -14.83 -30.77
C ASP A 214 4.37 -14.25 -31.91
N ALA A 215 4.39 -12.92 -32.08
CA ALA A 215 5.19 -12.25 -33.11
C ALA A 215 6.68 -12.53 -32.95
N ILE A 216 7.22 -12.45 -31.73
CA ILE A 216 8.64 -12.72 -31.44
C ILE A 216 8.98 -14.20 -31.70
N THR A 217 8.04 -15.09 -31.42
CA THR A 217 8.23 -16.54 -31.61
C THR A 217 8.25 -16.91 -33.09
N HIS A 218 7.34 -16.33 -33.89
CA HIS A 218 7.21 -16.64 -35.31
C HIS A 218 8.19 -15.86 -36.20
N HIS A 219 8.65 -14.68 -35.74
CA HIS A 219 9.54 -13.80 -36.49
C HIS A 219 10.75 -13.34 -35.67
N PRO A 220 11.60 -14.27 -35.19
CA PRO A 220 12.71 -13.95 -34.29
C PRO A 220 13.79 -13.04 -34.90
N ASP A 221 13.86 -12.98 -36.24
CA ASP A 221 14.84 -12.18 -36.99
C ASP A 221 14.30 -10.80 -37.40
N GLN A 222 13.05 -10.46 -37.05
CA GLN A 222 12.36 -9.24 -37.50
C GLN A 222 11.89 -8.36 -36.33
N ILE A 223 12.66 -8.33 -35.23
CA ILE A 223 12.26 -7.65 -33.99
C ILE A 223 12.12 -6.12 -34.17
N LEU A 224 12.80 -5.52 -35.15
CA LEU A 224 12.72 -4.09 -35.48
C LEU A 224 12.04 -3.78 -36.83
N ALA A 225 11.52 -4.79 -37.53
CA ALA A 225 11.10 -4.66 -38.94
C ALA A 225 9.80 -3.89 -39.14
#